data_AF-A0A822G5V5-F1
#
_entry.id   AF-A0A822G5V5-F1
#
_cell.length_a   1.000
_cell.length_b   1.000
_cell.length_c   1.000
_cell.angle_alpha   90.00
_cell.angle_beta   90.00
_cell.angle_gamma   90.00
#
_symmetry.space_group_name_H-M   'P 1'
#
loop_
_entity.id
_entity.type
_entity.pdbx_description
1 polymer ?
#
loop_
_entity_poly.entity_id
_entity_poly.type
_entity_poly.pdbx_seq_one_letter_code
_entity_poly.pdbx_strand_id
1 'polypeptide(L)' 'IGGNEKGEHFLQIKDILPDGPAARDGKLRRGDILVYVNDTNVLGFSHTDVVRIFQS' A
#
# COMPACT_ATOMS: atom_id res chain seq x y z
N ILE A 1 24.03 -11.70 11.13
CA ILE A 1 24.16 -11.34 9.70
C ILE A 1 22.81 -11.57 9.05
N GLY A 2 22.25 -10.49 8.46
CA GLY A 2 20.82 -10.28 8.24
C GLY A 2 20.15 -11.33 7.36
N GLY A 3 18.98 -11.76 7.83
CA GLY A 3 18.08 -12.64 7.10
C GLY A 3 17.74 -12.02 5.75
N ASN A 4 17.89 -12.83 4.73
CA ASN A 4 17.31 -12.67 3.41
C ASN A 4 15.78 -12.62 3.51
N GLU A 5 15.25 -11.49 3.96
CA GLU A 5 13.81 -11.18 3.94
C GLU A 5 13.36 -10.99 2.49
N LYS A 6 13.28 -12.09 1.73
CA LYS A 6 12.24 -12.26 0.71
C LYS A 6 10.90 -12.45 1.43
N GLY A 7 10.60 -11.57 2.37
CA GLY A 7 9.32 -11.48 3.03
C GLY A 7 8.43 -10.77 2.04
N GLU A 8 7.52 -11.52 1.42
CA GLU A 8 6.24 -11.08 0.89
C GLU A 8 6.12 -9.53 0.89
N HIS A 9 6.46 -8.88 -0.22
CA HIS A 9 6.49 -7.42 -0.31
C HIS A 9 5.05 -6.88 -0.31
N PHE A 10 4.44 -6.85 0.86
CA PHE A 10 3.14 -6.27 1.06
C PHE A 10 3.25 -4.76 1.10
N LEU A 11 2.34 -4.08 0.42
CA LEU A 11 2.29 -2.63 0.42
C LEU A 11 1.58 -2.17 1.69
N GLN A 12 2.37 -1.65 2.62
CA GLN A 12 1.87 -1.14 3.88
C GLN A 12 1.66 0.37 3.82
N ILE A 13 0.56 0.84 4.41
CA ILE A 13 0.32 2.28 4.60
C ILE A 13 1.31 2.82 5.62
N LYS A 14 2.29 3.59 5.14
CA LYS A 14 3.31 4.23 5.99
C LYS A 14 2.78 5.47 6.69
N ASP A 15 2.00 6.27 5.98
CA ASP A 15 1.42 7.49 6.51
C ASP A 15 0.16 7.86 5.73
N ILE A 16 -0.73 8.63 6.36
CA ILE A 16 -1.93 9.14 5.73
C ILE A 16 -1.91 10.65 5.85
N LEU A 17 -2.08 11.32 4.71
CA LEU A 17 -2.12 12.78 4.69
C LEU A 17 -3.32 13.27 5.51
N PRO A 18 -3.09 14.10 6.54
CA PRO A 18 -4.19 14.79 7.21
C PRO A 18 -4.91 15.66 6.17
N ASP A 19 -6.24 15.63 6.18
CA ASP A 19 -7.14 16.23 5.18
C ASP A 19 -7.16 15.57 3.78
N GLY A 20 -6.36 14.52 3.57
CA GLY A 20 -6.42 13.71 2.35
C GLY A 20 -7.73 12.89 2.27
N PRO A 21 -8.12 12.44 1.06
CA PRO A 21 -9.33 11.63 0.88
C PRO A 21 -9.32 10.35 1.73
N ALA A 22 -8.15 9.71 1.89
CA ALA A 22 -7.99 8.54 2.75
C ALA A 22 -8.22 8.84 4.25
N ALA A 23 -7.78 10.01 4.73
CA ALA A 23 -8.05 10.44 6.11
C ALA A 23 -9.53 10.78 6.32
N ARG A 24 -10.16 11.43 5.33
CA ARG A 24 -11.59 11.81 5.38
C ARG A 24 -12.52 10.59 5.34
N ASP A 25 -12.15 9.55 4.60
CA ASP A 25 -12.88 8.27 4.61
C ASP A 25 -12.68 7.50 5.93
N GLY A 26 -11.52 7.68 6.58
CA GLY A 26 -11.23 7.16 7.93
C GLY A 26 -11.11 5.64 8.05
N LYS A 27 -11.24 4.91 6.93
CA LYS A 27 -11.12 3.44 6.87
C LYS A 27 -9.68 2.97 6.85
N LEU A 28 -8.80 3.74 6.21
CA LEU A 28 -7.38 3.42 6.09
C LEU A 28 -6.62 3.95 7.31
N ARG A 29 -5.67 3.17 7.80
CA ARG A 29 -4.79 3.54 8.91
C ARG A 29 -3.34 3.15 8.63
N ARG A 30 -2.43 3.85 9.31
CA ARG A 30 -1.01 3.48 9.30
C ARG A 30 -0.84 2.06 9.82
N GLY A 31 -0.09 1.26 9.07
CA GLY A 31 0.15 -0.15 9.37
C GLY A 31 -0.75 -1.12 8.61
N ASP A 32 -1.83 -0.62 7.97
CA ASP A 32 -2.70 -1.45 7.15
C ASP A 32 -2.00 -1.93 5.88
N ILE A 33 -2.38 -3.12 5.42
CA ILE A 33 -1.85 -3.74 4.20
C ILE A 33 -2.84 -3.54 3.06
N LEU A 34 -2.33 -3.05 1.94
CA LEU A 34 -3.08 -2.87 0.71
C LEU A 34 -3.18 -4.20 -0.03
N VAL A 35 -4.41 -4.71 -0.13
CA VAL A 35 -4.72 -5.98 -0.79
C VAL A 35 -5.27 -5.74 -2.20
N TYR A 36 -6.12 -4.73 -2.34
CA TYR A 36 -6.77 -4.35 -3.59
C TYR A 36 -6.70 -2.84 -3.78
N VAL A 37 -6.48 -2.42 -5.03
CA VAL A 37 -6.64 -1.04 -5.47
C VAL A 37 -7.63 -1.06 -6.63
N ASN A 38 -8.77 -0.39 -6.44
CA ASN A 38 -9.93 -0.56 -7.32
C ASN A 38 -10.27 -2.06 -7.44
N ASP A 39 -10.23 -2.62 -8.65
CA ASP A 39 -10.50 -4.04 -8.91
C ASP A 39 -9.23 -4.89 -9.10
N THR A 40 -8.04 -4.31 -8.87
CA THR A 40 -6.76 -5.02 -9.05
C THR A 40 -6.23 -5.52 -7.71
N ASN A 41 -5.98 -6.83 -7.61
CA ASN A 41 -5.25 -7.40 -6.48
C ASN A 41 -3.78 -6.97 -6.57
N VAL A 42 -3.29 -6.27 -5.56
CA VAL A 42 -1.93 -5.73 -5.48
C VAL A 42 -1.05 -6.46 -4.47
N LEU A 43 -1.50 -7.60 -3.95
CA LEU A 43 -0.67 -8.45 -3.09
C LEU A 43 0.55 -8.92 -3.89
N GLY A 44 1.75 -8.65 -3.35
CA GLY A 44 3.02 -8.97 -3.99
C GLY A 44 3.47 -7.98 -5.07
N PHE A 45 2.74 -6.87 -5.27
CA PHE A 45 3.19 -5.82 -6.18
C PHE A 45 4.40 -5.09 -5.58
N SER A 46 5.34 -4.74 -6.45
CA SER A 46 6.43 -3.86 -6.04
C SER A 46 5.91 -2.43 -5.87
N HIS A 47 6.67 -1.61 -5.15
CA HIS A 47 6.36 -0.18 -5.02
C HIS A 47 6.15 0.49 -6.39
N THR A 48 6.98 0.15 -7.37
CA THR A 48 6.92 0.69 -8.73
C THR A 48 5.62 0.34 -9.45
N ASP A 49 5.13 -0.89 -9.28
CA ASP A 49 3.92 -1.37 -9.96
C ASP A 49 2.68 -0.63 -9.46
N VAL A 50 2.59 -0.38 -8.14
CA VAL A 50 1.45 0.34 -7.57
C VAL A 50 1.48 1.84 -7.86
N VAL A 51 2.66 2.45 -7.96
CA VAL A 51 2.75 3.83 -8.43
C VAL A 51 2.10 4.00 -9.81
N ARG A 52 2.24 3.01 -10.70
CA ARG A 52 1.59 3.05 -12.03
C ARG A 52 0.06 3.00 -11.95
N ILE A 53 -0.49 2.24 -11.01
CA ILE A 53 -1.95 2.17 -10.79
C ILE A 53 -2.49 3.53 -10.34
N PHE A 54 -1.78 4.22 -9.44
CA PHE A 54 -2.19 5.55 -8.98
C PHE A 54 -1.96 6.67 -10.02
N GLN A 55 -1.18 6.41 -11.07
CA GLN A 55 -0.86 7.36 -12.14
C GLN A 55 -1.73 7.19 -13.40
N SER A 56 -2.62 6.20 -13.43
CA SER A 56 -3.58 5.98 -14.54
C SER A 56 -4.88 6.75 -14.30
#